data_AF-A0A1M4TZK6-F1
#
_entry.id   AF-A0A1M4TZK6-F1
#
_cell.length_a   1.000
_cell.length_b   1.000
_cell.length_c   1.000
_cell.angle_alpha   90.00
_cell.angle_beta   90.00
_cell.angle_gamma   90.00
#
_symmetry.space_group_name_H-M   'P 1'
#
loop_
_entity.id
_entity.type
_entity.pdbx_description
1 polymer ?
#
loop_
_entity_poly.entity_id
_entity_poly.type
_entity_poly.pdbx_seq_one_letter_code
_entity_poly.pdbx_strand_id
1 'polypeptide(L)'
;MLTKETVAELTIFYKRQRLTSLIFDDKETADIFVETLTNMFNQKGHDEFSFNGAIKTVYTPDTISDELLSYAEGNISPKGWIVKMMKVIDGLN
;
A
#
# COMPACT_ATOMS: atom_id res chain seq x y z
N MET A 1 15.82 7.60 13.08
CA MET A 1 14.71 8.01 12.18
C MET A 1 13.94 6.76 11.84
N LEU A 2 12.63 6.72 12.13
CA LEU A 2 11.76 5.60 11.73
C LEU A 2 11.69 5.58 10.19
N THR A 3 12.47 4.73 9.55
CA THR A 3 12.36 4.50 8.12
C THR A 3 11.06 3.72 7.93
N LYS A 4 10.00 4.40 7.47
CA LYS A 4 8.75 3.73 7.13
C LYS A 4 9.02 2.79 5.97
N GLU A 5 8.88 1.50 6.21
CA GLU A 5 8.94 0.52 5.15
C GLU A 5 7.71 0.70 4.24
N THR A 6 7.97 0.83 2.94
CA THR A 6 6.92 1.04 1.95
C THR A 6 7.07 0.06 0.82
N VAL A 7 5.95 -0.36 0.26
CA VAL A 7 5.87 -1.22 -0.92
C VAL A 7 5.01 -0.55 -1.98
N ALA A 8 5.25 -0.91 -3.24
CA ALA A 8 4.37 -0.57 -4.34
C ALA A 8 3.31 -1.66 -4.51
N GLU A 9 2.04 -1.33 -4.35
CA GLU A 9 0.91 -2.18 -4.73
C GLU A 9 0.49 -1.87 -6.16
N LEU A 10 0.46 -2.88 -7.01
CA LEU A 10 -0.15 -2.83 -8.34
C LEU A 10 -1.45 -3.63 -8.34
N THR A 11 -2.58 -2.96 -8.48
CA THR A 11 -3.88 -3.62 -8.68
C THR A 11 -4.13 -3.82 -10.17
N ILE A 12 -4.44 -5.06 -10.56
CA ILE A 12 -4.80 -5.44 -11.93
C ILE A 12 -6.30 -5.64 -12.01
N PHE A 13 -6.94 -5.03 -12.99
CA PHE A 13 -8.36 -5.17 -13.27
C PHE A 13 -8.57 -5.87 -14.61
N TYR A 14 -9.52 -6.80 -14.65
CA TYR A 14 -10.03 -7.40 -15.88
C TYR A 14 -11.51 -7.02 -16.03
N LYS A 15 -11.89 -6.43 -17.17
CA LYS A 15 -13.24 -5.92 -17.44
C LYS A 15 -13.77 -5.04 -16.31
N ARG A 16 -12.91 -4.14 -15.80
CA ARG A 16 -13.18 -3.21 -14.68
C ARG A 16 -13.44 -3.89 -13.33
N GLN A 17 -13.28 -5.21 -13.22
CA GLN A 17 -13.34 -5.93 -11.95
C GLN A 17 -11.93 -6.21 -11.46
N ARG A 18 -11.70 -6.07 -10.15
CA ARG A 18 -10.40 -6.37 -9.54
C ARG A 18 -10.10 -7.85 -9.76
N LEU A 19 -9.02 -8.13 -10.48
CA LEU A 19 -8.53 -9.49 -10.71
C LEU A 19 -7.59 -9.90 -9.58
N THR A 20 -6.55 -9.09 -9.33
CA THR A 20 -5.53 -9.38 -8.32
C THR A 20 -4.77 -8.10 -7.93
N SER A 21 -3.99 -8.17 -6.85
CA SER A 21 -2.96 -7.20 -6.52
C SER A 21 -1.61 -7.90 -6.39
N LEU A 22 -0.57 -7.23 -6.88
CA LEU A 22 0.82 -7.64 -6.73
C LEU A 22 1.55 -6.60 -5.87
N ILE A 23 2.48 -7.06 -5.04
CA ILE A 23 3.28 -6.22 -4.15
C ILE A 23 4.73 -6.27 -4.62
N PHE A 24 5.35 -5.10 -4.72
CA PHE A 24 6.75 -4.93 -5.12
C PHE A 24 7.49 -4.12 -4.06
N ASP A 25 8.78 -4.41 -3.89
CA ASP A 25 9.63 -3.70 -2.94
C ASP A 25 9.78 -2.22 -3.31
N ASP A 26 9.78 -1.90 -4.60
CA ASP A 26 9.92 -0.55 -5.10
C ASP A 26 9.00 -0.27 -6.31
N LYS A 27 8.83 1.02 -6.60
CA LYS A 27 7.96 1.50 -7.68
C LYS A 27 8.53 1.20 -9.07
N GLU A 28 9.85 1.29 -9.25
CA GLU A 28 10.49 1.11 -10.55
C GLU A 28 10.26 -0.31 -11.08
N THR A 29 10.38 -1.32 -10.22
CA THR A 29 10.07 -2.70 -10.55
C THR A 29 8.60 -2.89 -10.95
N ALA A 30 7.67 -2.23 -10.23
CA ALA A 30 6.24 -2.27 -10.57
C ALA A 30 5.96 -1.62 -11.94
N ASP A 31 6.60 -0.49 -12.24
CA ASP A 31 6.45 0.24 -13.51
C ASP A 31 6.95 -0.60 -14.71
N ILE A 32 8.13 -1.21 -14.58
CA ILE A 32 8.70 -2.11 -15.61
C ILE A 32 7.78 -3.32 -15.86
N PHE A 33 7.19 -3.87 -14.81
CA PHE A 33 6.25 -4.98 -14.92
C PHE A 33 4.98 -4.58 -15.70
N VAL A 34 4.41 -3.40 -15.42
CA VAL A 34 3.25 -2.87 -16.16
C VAL A 34 3.57 -2.67 -17.64
N GLU A 35 4.73 -2.09 -17.94
CA GLU A 35 5.16 -1.86 -19.32
C GLU A 35 5.31 -3.19 -20.07
N THR A 36 5.96 -4.17 -19.45
CA THR A 36 6.17 -5.51 -20.04
C THR A 36 4.85 -6.21 -20.32
N LEU A 37 3.92 -6.23 -19.36
CA LEU A 37 2.59 -6.82 -19.56
C LEU A 37 1.80 -6.10 -20.66
N THR A 38 1.85 -4.77 -20.67
CA THR A 38 1.14 -3.94 -21.64
C THR A 38 1.64 -4.24 -23.06
N ASN A 39 2.94 -4.44 -23.24
CA ASN A 39 3.54 -4.80 -24.53
C ASN A 39 3.17 -6.22 -25.01
N MET A 40 2.71 -7.10 -24.12
CA MET A 40 2.25 -8.44 -24.48
C MET A 40 0.79 -8.47 -24.94
N PHE A 41 0.02 -7.41 -24.68
CA PHE A 41 -1.39 -7.36 -25.04
C PHE A 41 -1.58 -7.00 -26.51
N ASN A 42 -2.59 -7.64 -27.11
CA ASN A 42 -3.17 -7.16 -28.36
C ASN A 42 -4.21 -6.06 -28.06
N GLN A 43 -4.81 -5.48 -29.09
CA GLN A 43 -5.78 -4.40 -28.93
C GLN A 43 -6.94 -4.74 -27.98
N LYS A 44 -7.45 -5.98 -28.03
CA LYS A 44 -8.47 -6.46 -27.09
C LYS A 44 -7.96 -6.52 -25.64
N GLY A 45 -6.71 -6.92 -25.44
CA GLY A 45 -6.08 -6.93 -24.12
C GLY A 45 -5.99 -5.53 -23.51
N HIS A 46 -5.65 -4.51 -24.30
CA HIS A 46 -5.63 -3.12 -23.83
C HIS A 46 -7.00 -2.60 -23.39
N ASP A 47 -8.08 -3.07 -24.03
CA ASP A 47 -9.44 -2.64 -23.68
C ASP A 47 -9.99 -3.38 -22.44
N GLU A 48 -9.59 -4.63 -22.24
CA GLU A 48 -10.09 -5.47 -21.16
C GLU A 48 -9.28 -5.34 -19.86
N PHE A 49 -8.00 -5.00 -19.92
CA PHE A 49 -7.14 -4.86 -18.75
C PHE A 49 -6.86 -3.41 -18.39
N SER A 50 -6.78 -3.12 -17.09
CA SER A 50 -6.30 -1.83 -16.58
C SER A 50 -5.52 -2.02 -15.29
N PHE A 51 -4.66 -1.06 -14.98
CA PHE A 51 -3.71 -1.12 -13.88
C PHE A 51 -3.85 0.11 -12.99
N ASN A 52 -3.71 -0.06 -11.68
CA ASN A 52 -3.68 1.03 -10.71
C ASN A 52 -2.55 0.82 -9.70
N GLY A 53 -1.62 1.77 -9.63
CA GLY A 53 -0.49 1.72 -8.70
C GLY A 53 -0.72 2.59 -7.46
N ALA A 54 -0.30 2.11 -6.29
CA ALA A 54 -0.31 2.87 -5.05
C ALA A 54 0.90 2.52 -4.17
N ILE A 55 1.49 3.52 -3.50
CA ILE A 55 2.49 3.27 -2.46
C ILE A 55 1.77 3.00 -1.14
N LYS A 56 2.13 1.90 -0.47
CA LYS A 56 1.57 1.47 0.80
C LYS A 56 2.66 1.42 1.86
N THR A 57 2.34 1.84 3.07
CA THR A 57 3.19 1.61 4.24
C THR A 57 2.98 0.19 4.74
N VAL A 58 4.07 -0.54 4.98
CA VAL A 58 4.05 -1.85 5.63
C VAL A 58 4.07 -1.63 7.14
N TYR A 59 3.15 -2.30 7.83
CA TYR A 59 3.10 -2.29 9.29
C TYR A 59 3.48 -3.68 9.80
N THR A 60 4.66 -3.78 10.39
CA THR A 60 5.11 -4.94 11.17
C THR A 60 4.75 -4.75 12.65
N PRO A 61 4.70 -5.82 13.46
CA PRO A 61 4.49 -5.71 14.91
C PRO A 61 5.46 -4.71 15.57
N ASP A 62 6.71 -4.69 15.13
CA ASP A 62 7.74 -3.79 15.65
C ASP A 62 7.43 -2.34 15.28
N THR A 63 7.14 -2.04 14.01
CA THR A 63 6.80 -0.67 13.59
C THR A 63 5.54 -0.12 14.27
N ILE A 64 4.56 -0.99 14.54
CA ILE A 64 3.35 -0.62 15.30
C ILE A 64 3.71 -0.30 16.75
N SER A 65 4.52 -1.16 17.39
CA SER A 65 4.93 -1.00 18.79
C SER A 65 5.76 0.27 18.98
N ASP A 66 6.70 0.52 18.09
CA ASP A 66 7.53 1.72 18.11
C ASP A 66 6.71 3.00 17.89
N GLU A 67 5.72 2.99 16.98
CA GLU A 67 4.84 4.14 16.76
C GLU A 67 3.96 4.42 17.99
N LEU A 68 3.46 3.37 18.66
CA LEU A 68 2.69 3.49 19.91
C LEU A 68 3.55 4.01 21.07
N LEU A 69 4.77 3.50 21.25
CA LEU A 69 5.71 3.98 22.27
C LEU A 69 6.09 5.44 22.03
N SER A 70 6.46 5.78 20.80
CA SER A 70 6.79 7.16 20.41
C SER A 70 5.62 8.12 20.66
N TYR A 71 4.38 7.67 20.48
CA TYR A 71 3.21 8.47 20.84
C TYR A 71 3.06 8.63 22.35
N ALA A 72 3.18 7.54 23.12
CA ALA A 72 3.06 7.57 24.59
C ALA A 72 4.10 8.51 25.22
N GLU A 73 5.28 8.62 24.62
CA GLU A 73 6.35 9.54 25.02
C GLU A 73 6.13 10.98 24.54
N GLY A 74 5.09 11.25 23.73
CA GLY A 74 4.80 12.57 23.17
C GLY A 74 5.71 12.99 22.00
N ASN A 75 6.49 12.06 21.46
CA ASN A 75 7.47 12.32 20.40
C ASN A 75 6.83 12.45 19.01
N ILE A 76 5.64 11.88 18.81
CA ILE A 76 4.91 11.94 17.53
C ILE A 76 3.41 12.20 17.73
N SER A 77 2.77 12.73 16.69
CA SER A 77 1.32 12.69 16.53
C SER A 77 0.97 11.61 15.51
N PRO A 78 0.35 10.48 15.92
CA PRO A 78 -0.04 9.43 14.99
C PRO A 78 -1.03 9.98 13.96
N LYS A 79 -1.02 9.40 12.76
CA LYS A 79 -1.97 9.71 11.67
C LYS A 79 -2.49 8.42 11.05
N GLY A 80 -3.67 8.48 10.41
CA GLY A 80 -4.19 7.35 9.65
C GLY A 80 -4.77 6.22 10.52
N TRP A 81 -4.41 4.97 10.21
CA TRP A 81 -4.99 3.78 10.84
C TRP A 81 -4.70 3.69 12.35
N ILE A 82 -3.49 4.05 12.79
CA ILE A 82 -3.12 3.98 14.21
C ILE A 82 -3.98 4.92 15.06
N VAL A 83 -4.33 6.11 14.57
CA VAL A 83 -5.29 7.00 15.23
C VAL A 83 -6.67 6.34 15.37
N LYS A 84 -7.12 5.63 14.33
CA LYS A 84 -8.40 4.92 14.37
C LYS A 84 -8.38 3.79 15.38
N MET A 85 -7.30 3.01 15.43
CA MET A 85 -7.10 1.96 16.45
C MET A 85 -7.12 2.54 17.86
N MET A 86 -6.40 3.63 18.10
CA MET A 86 -6.35 4.26 19.41
C MET A 86 -7.70 4.76 19.87
N LYS A 87 -8.49 5.39 18.98
CA LYS A 87 -9.87 5.78 19.29
C LYS A 87 -10.74 4.59 19.73
N VAL A 88 -10.57 3.44 19.09
CA VAL A 88 -11.26 2.20 19.46
C VAL A 88 -10.80 1.71 20.84
N ILE A 89 -9.50 1.77 21.13
CA ILE A 89 -8.92 1.34 22.42
C ILE A 89 -9.33 2.28 23.57
N ASP A 90 -9.33 3.59 23.34
CA ASP A 90 -9.69 4.62 24.32
C ASP A 90 -11.22 4.71 24.55
N GLY A 91 -12.02 3.91 23.84
CA GLY A 91 -13.48 3.96 23.92
C GLY A 91 -14.09 5.25 23.36
N LEU A 92 -13.32 6.03 22.61
CA LEU A 92 -13.72 7.26 21.95
C LEU A 92 -14.32 6.93 20.57
N ASN A 93 -15.46 6.24 20.58
CA ASN A 93 -16.31 6.07 19.38
C ASN A 93 -17.06 7.37 19.06
#